data_AF-A0A2N9H176-F1
#
_entry.id   AF-A0A2N9H176-F1
#
_cell.length_a   1.000
_cell.length_b   1.000
_cell.length_c   1.000
_cell.angle_alpha   90.00
_cell.angle_beta   90.00
_cell.angle_gamma   90.00
#
_symmetry.space_group_name_H-M   'P 1'
#
loop_
_entity.id
_entity.type
_entity.pdbx_description
1 polymer ?
#
loop_
_entity_poly.entity_id
_entity_poly.type
_entity_poly.pdbx_seq_one_letter_code
_entity_poly.pdbx_strand_id
1 'polypeptide(L)'
;MVIPPVVRPPRVMQYLKPYVLKMHFTNKYLSAQVVHTPTATVASAASSQEKALRASMECTRDVAAAAKIGKILGERLLFKDIPAVSIHLKREQKYHGKVKAVIDSLREAGIKLL
;
A
#
# COMPACT_ATOMS: atom_id res chain seq x y z
N MET A 1 -23.75 -17.48 39.91
CA MET A 1 -22.58 -16.99 39.16
C MET A 1 -22.77 -17.37 37.70
N VAL A 2 -22.93 -16.39 36.80
CA VAL A 2 -23.07 -16.64 35.36
C VAL A 2 -21.67 -16.85 34.81
N ILE A 3 -21.38 -18.05 34.30
CA ILE A 3 -20.12 -18.32 33.62
C ILE A 3 -20.15 -17.49 32.33
N PRO A 4 -19.21 -16.55 32.11
CA PRO A 4 -19.18 -15.78 30.88
C PRO A 4 -19.03 -16.74 29.69
N PRO A 5 -19.69 -16.47 28.56
CA PRO A 5 -19.54 -17.31 27.38
C PRO A 5 -18.07 -17.40 26.99
N VAL A 6 -17.61 -18.59 26.61
CA VAL A 6 -16.24 -18.81 26.12
C VAL A 6 -16.00 -17.86 24.94
N VAL A 7 -15.15 -16.86 25.15
CA VAL A 7 -14.76 -15.93 24.08
C VAL A 7 -13.93 -16.74 23.09
N ARG A 8 -14.46 -16.98 21.90
CA ARG A 8 -13.68 -17.62 20.83
C ARG A 8 -12.46 -16.74 20.57
N PRO A 9 -11.24 -17.29 20.53
CA PRO A 9 -10.09 -16.49 20.16
C PRO A 9 -10.35 -15.86 18.78
N PRO A 10 -10.05 -14.57 18.60
CA PRO A 10 -10.16 -13.95 17.29
C PRO A 10 -9.40 -14.78 16.26
N ARG A 11 -9.95 -14.89 15.04
CA ARG A 11 -9.34 -15.68 13.96
C ARG A 11 -7.88 -15.26 13.82
N VAL A 12 -6.96 -16.21 13.65
CA VAL A 12 -5.52 -15.95 13.43
C VAL A 12 -5.29 -14.90 12.32
N MET A 13 -6.19 -14.86 11.33
CA MET A 13 -6.23 -13.84 10.27
C MET A 13 -6.33 -12.38 10.76
N GLN A 14 -6.88 -12.12 11.95
CA GLN A 14 -6.93 -10.78 12.55
C GLN A 14 -5.55 -10.32 13.07
N TYR A 15 -4.65 -11.26 13.38
CA TYR A 15 -3.27 -10.98 13.79
C TYR A 15 -2.28 -11.04 12.63
N LEU A 16 -2.65 -11.72 11.54
CA LEU A 16 -1.85 -11.78 10.34
C LEU A 16 -1.88 -10.41 9.67
N LYS A 17 -0.72 -9.79 9.42
CA LYS A 17 -0.61 -8.57 8.59
C LYS A 17 -1.11 -8.90 7.18
N PRO A 18 -2.40 -8.66 6.84
CA PRO A 18 -3.01 -9.34 5.71
C PRO A 18 -2.68 -8.60 4.42
N TYR A 19 -2.61 -7.27 4.48
CA TYR A 19 -2.30 -6.39 3.37
C TYR A 19 -0.86 -5.91 3.46
N VAL A 20 -0.06 -6.29 2.46
CA VAL A 20 1.35 -5.94 2.38
C VAL A 20 1.60 -5.06 1.16
N LEU A 21 2.12 -3.86 1.39
CA LEU A 21 2.55 -2.92 0.37
C LEU A 21 3.95 -3.27 -0.13
N LYS A 22 4.05 -3.53 -1.43
CA LYS A 22 5.31 -3.74 -2.15
C LYS A 22 5.51 -2.62 -3.15
N MET A 23 6.70 -2.03 -3.13
CA MET A 23 7.10 -0.96 -4.04
C MET A 23 8.19 -1.42 -4.99
N HIS A 24 8.06 -1.06 -6.26
CA HIS A 24 9.05 -1.35 -7.29
C HIS A 24 9.46 -0.07 -8.02
N PHE A 25 10.74 0.25 -7.93
CA PHE A 25 11.33 1.39 -8.64
C PHE A 25 12.22 0.83 -9.75
N THR A 26 11.92 1.19 -10.98
CA THR A 26 12.77 0.94 -12.14
C THR A 26 13.30 2.29 -12.65
N ASN A 27 14.34 2.29 -13.49
CA ASN A 27 14.90 3.52 -14.07
C ASN A 27 13.85 4.38 -14.82
N LYS A 28 12.80 3.76 -15.35
CA LYS A 28 11.77 4.42 -16.16
C LYS A 28 10.42 4.57 -15.45
N TYR A 29 10.08 3.68 -14.52
CA TYR A 29 8.73 3.58 -13.98
C TYR A 29 8.72 3.29 -12.49
N LEU A 30 7.63 3.72 -11.85
CA LEU A 30 7.28 3.41 -10.49
C LEU A 30 6.01 2.55 -10.45
N SER A 31 6.01 1.52 -9.62
CA SER A 31 4.79 0.81 -9.24
C SER A 31 4.73 0.53 -7.74
N ALA A 32 3.51 0.55 -7.21
CA ALA A 32 3.18 0.21 -5.85
C ALA A 32 1.95 -0.70 -5.84
N GLN A 33 2.01 -1.79 -5.09
CA GLN A 33 0.96 -2.80 -5.04
C GLN A 33 0.71 -3.23 -3.60
N VAL A 34 -0.56 -3.37 -3.24
CA VAL A 34 -0.98 -3.97 -1.98
C VAL A 34 -1.48 -5.37 -2.25
N VAL A 35 -0.79 -6.35 -1.67
CA VAL A 35 -1.08 -7.78 -1.84
C VAL A 35 -1.74 -8.29 -0.58
N HIS A 36 -2.81 -9.07 -0.75
CA HIS A 36 -3.43 -9.83 0.33
C HIS A 36 -2.71 -11.17 0.51
N THR A 37 -1.92 -11.32 1.58
CA THR A 37 -1.06 -12.50 1.83
C THR A 37 -1.84 -13.82 1.87
N PRO A 38 -3.00 -13.93 2.55
CA PRO A 38 -3.75 -15.20 2.61
C PRO A 38 -4.28 -15.69 1.26
N THR A 39 -4.74 -14.78 0.40
CA THR A 39 -5.36 -15.13 -0.89
C THR A 39 -4.36 -15.03 -2.05
N ALA A 40 -3.15 -14.51 -1.80
CA ALA A 40 -2.15 -14.18 -2.82
C ALA A 40 -2.65 -13.24 -3.94
N THR A 41 -3.76 -12.54 -3.73
CA THR A 41 -4.37 -11.63 -4.71
C THR A 41 -3.91 -10.20 -4.49
N VAL A 42 -3.78 -9.44 -5.59
CA VAL A 42 -3.49 -8.00 -5.51
C VAL A 42 -4.79 -7.26 -5.15
N ALA A 43 -4.83 -6.71 -3.94
CA ALA A 43 -5.99 -5.97 -3.46
C ALA A 43 -6.11 -4.63 -4.18
N SER A 44 -5.00 -3.90 -4.34
CA SER A 44 -4.95 -2.67 -5.13
C SER A 44 -3.55 -2.48 -5.70
N ALA A 45 -3.47 -1.81 -6.84
CA ALA A 45 -2.22 -1.47 -7.49
C ALA A 45 -2.30 -0.05 -8.03
N ALA A 46 -1.16 0.62 -8.10
CA ALA A 46 -0.99 1.89 -8.79
C ALA A 46 0.37 1.90 -9.49
N SER A 47 0.42 2.27 -10.76
CA SER A 47 1.68 2.40 -11.49
C SER A 47 1.70 3.56 -12.46
N SER A 48 2.89 4.11 -12.69
CA SER A 48 3.11 5.15 -13.71
C SER A 48 2.89 4.64 -15.15
N GLN A 49 2.69 3.32 -15.33
CA GLN A 49 2.45 2.69 -16.63
C GLN A 49 0.96 2.60 -16.97
N GLU A 50 0.06 2.89 -16.03
CA GLU A 50 -1.38 2.91 -16.31
C GLU A 50 -1.71 3.92 -17.40
N LYS A 51 -2.49 3.50 -18.41
CA LYS A 51 -2.85 4.34 -19.55
C LYS A 51 -3.46 5.67 -19.12
N ALA A 52 -4.31 5.65 -18.09
CA ALA A 52 -4.95 6.85 -17.53
C ALA A 52 -3.95 7.82 -16.88
N LEU A 53 -2.91 7.29 -16.23
CA LEU A 53 -1.92 8.10 -15.51
C LEU A 53 -0.78 8.58 -16.41
N ARG A 54 -0.46 7.80 -17.44
CA ARG A 54 0.61 8.10 -18.40
C ARG A 54 0.40 9.43 -19.12
N ALA A 55 -0.84 9.81 -19.41
CA ALA A 55 -1.15 11.10 -20.02
C ALA A 55 -1.01 12.28 -19.06
N SER A 56 -1.17 12.04 -17.75
CA SER A 56 -1.15 13.07 -16.70
C SER A 56 0.22 13.31 -16.05
N MET A 57 1.22 12.49 -16.40
CA MET A 57 2.55 12.51 -15.80
C MET A 57 3.60 12.90 -16.82
N GLU A 58 4.15 14.12 -16.69
CA GLU A 58 5.28 14.60 -17.50
C GLU A 58 6.56 13.80 -17.23
N CYS A 59 6.79 13.43 -15.96
CA CYS A 59 7.87 12.56 -15.55
C CYS A 59 7.34 11.38 -14.72
N THR A 60 7.76 10.17 -15.07
CA THR A 60 7.26 8.92 -14.49
C THR A 60 8.09 8.39 -13.32
N ARG A 61 9.20 9.07 -12.97
CA ARG A 61 10.21 8.55 -12.03
C ARG A 61 10.54 9.46 -10.86
N ASP A 62 10.03 10.68 -10.83
CA ASP A 62 10.44 11.68 -9.85
C ASP A 62 9.70 11.52 -8.52
N VAL A 63 10.17 12.25 -7.51
CA VAL A 63 9.54 12.28 -6.17
C VAL A 63 8.08 12.75 -6.25
N ALA A 64 7.78 13.69 -7.14
CA ALA A 64 6.41 14.13 -7.41
C ALA A 64 5.54 13.01 -8.01
N ALA A 65 6.09 12.18 -8.90
CA ALA A 65 5.38 11.04 -9.46
C ALA A 65 5.11 9.98 -8.37
N ALA A 66 6.06 9.78 -7.46
CA ALA A 66 5.91 8.91 -6.30
C ALA A 66 4.81 9.37 -5.36
N ALA A 67 4.73 10.67 -5.08
CA ALA A 67 3.65 11.23 -4.28
C ALA A 67 2.28 11.05 -4.94
N LYS A 68 2.16 11.35 -6.24
CA LYS A 68 0.93 11.12 -7.01
C LYS A 68 0.47 9.67 -6.97
N ILE A 69 1.39 8.72 -7.18
CA ILE A 69 1.09 7.29 -7.12
C ILE A 69 0.65 6.86 -5.72
N GLY A 70 1.30 7.36 -4.67
CA GLY A 70 0.91 7.11 -3.28
C GLY A 70 -0.50 7.59 -2.98
N LYS A 71 -0.85 8.81 -3.43
CA LYS A 71 -2.19 9.39 -3.25
C LYS A 71 -3.27 8.56 -3.96
N ILE A 72 -3.06 8.23 -5.23
CA ILE A 72 -4.01 7.41 -6.02
C ILE A 72 -4.18 6.02 -5.40
N LEU A 73 -3.08 5.41 -4.96
CA LEU A 73 -3.14 4.12 -4.29
C LEU A 73 -3.94 4.22 -2.99
N GLY A 74 -3.78 5.33 -2.27
CA GLY A 74 -4.49 5.58 -1.03
C GLY A 74 -6.00 5.71 -1.24
N GLU A 75 -6.42 6.51 -2.22
CA GLU A 75 -7.83 6.65 -2.62
C GLU A 75 -8.44 5.30 -3.03
N ARG A 76 -7.70 4.46 -3.76
CA ARG A 76 -8.13 3.10 -4.14
C ARG A 76 -8.25 2.15 -2.95
N LEU A 77 -7.44 2.33 -1.92
CA LEU A 77 -7.49 1.52 -0.70
C LEU A 77 -8.68 1.92 0.18
N LEU A 78 -8.95 3.22 0.30
CA LEU A 78 -10.13 3.73 0.97
C LEU A 78 -11.41 3.24 0.30
N PHE A 79 -11.48 3.29 -1.04
CA PHE A 79 -12.64 2.78 -1.78
C PHE A 79 -12.86 1.26 -1.62
N LYS A 80 -11.83 0.52 -1.24
CA LYS A 80 -11.88 -0.92 -0.98
C LYS A 80 -12.03 -1.27 0.51
N ASP A 81 -12.26 -0.27 1.36
CA ASP A 81 -12.39 -0.41 2.81
C ASP A 81 -11.19 -1.12 3.47
N ILE A 82 -9.96 -0.81 3.01
CA ILE A 82 -8.72 -1.36 3.58
C ILE A 82 -8.06 -0.29 4.47
N PRO A 83 -8.23 -0.35 5.81
CA PRO A 83 -7.79 0.71 6.71
C PRO A 83 -6.31 0.62 7.09
N ALA A 84 -5.69 -0.56 6.97
CA ALA A 84 -4.34 -0.79 7.46
C ALA A 84 -3.51 -1.64 6.49
N VAL A 85 -2.26 -1.23 6.28
CA VAL A 85 -1.32 -1.88 5.36
C VAL A 85 0.06 -1.94 6.00
N SER A 86 0.74 -3.08 5.88
CA SER A 86 2.14 -3.22 6.32
C SER A 86 3.10 -3.01 5.16
N ILE A 87 4.20 -2.29 5.41
CA ILE A 87 5.17 -1.94 4.37
C ILE A 87 6.23 -3.03 4.29
N HIS A 88 6.42 -3.60 3.10
CA HIS A 88 7.52 -4.52 2.84
C HIS A 88 8.53 -3.88 1.89
N LEU A 89 9.65 -3.43 2.47
CA LEU A 89 10.78 -2.87 1.73
C LEU A 89 11.72 -3.98 1.25
N LYS A 90 12.26 -3.84 0.04
CA LYS A 90 13.39 -4.69 -0.40
C LYS A 90 14.64 -4.33 0.42
N ARG A 91 15.61 -5.25 0.52
CA ARG A 91 16.86 -5.03 1.29
C ARG A 91 17.62 -3.75 0.91
N GLU A 92 17.54 -3.34 -0.34
CA GLU A 92 18.20 -2.14 -0.88
C GLU A 92 17.39 -0.84 -0.66
N GLN A 93 16.09 -0.97 -0.36
CA GLN A 93 15.20 0.17 -0.19
C GLN A 93 15.29 0.69 1.24
N LYS A 94 15.77 1.93 1.35
CA LYS A 94 15.75 2.69 2.61
C LYS A 94 14.59 3.69 2.59
N TYR A 95 14.13 4.09 3.77
CA TYR A 95 13.15 5.16 3.92
C TYR A 95 13.75 6.51 3.52
N HIS A 96 13.83 6.77 2.22
CA HIS A 96 14.43 7.96 1.66
C HIS A 96 13.87 8.27 0.28
N GLY A 97 13.95 9.55 -0.13
CA GLY A 97 13.56 10.02 -1.46
C GLY A 97 12.18 9.53 -1.89
N LYS A 98 12.15 8.70 -2.93
CA LYS A 98 10.90 8.21 -3.55
C LYS A 98 10.11 7.28 -2.63
N VAL A 99 10.79 6.43 -1.86
CA VAL A 99 10.13 5.51 -0.91
C VAL A 99 9.39 6.32 0.16
N LYS A 100 10.07 7.33 0.70
CA LYS A 100 9.49 8.27 1.68
C LYS A 100 8.24 8.96 1.10
N ALA A 101 8.33 9.49 -0.12
CA ALA A 101 7.20 10.18 -0.75
C ALA A 101 5.94 9.30 -0.92
N VAL A 102 6.09 8.02 -1.28
CA VAL A 102 4.94 7.11 -1.37
C VAL A 102 4.31 6.87 0.01
N ILE A 103 5.15 6.67 1.03
CA ILE A 103 4.70 6.36 2.39
C ILE A 103 4.03 7.58 3.03
N ASP A 104 4.63 8.77 2.90
CA ASP A 104 4.05 10.02 3.39
C ASP A 104 2.68 10.27 2.72
N SER A 105 2.57 10.04 1.41
CA SER A 105 1.29 10.23 0.68
C SER A 105 0.21 9.22 1.11
N LEU A 106 0.57 7.98 1.43
CA LEU A 106 -0.38 6.99 1.97
C LEU A 106 -0.87 7.37 3.37
N ARG A 107 0.02 7.97 4.18
CA ARG A 107 -0.32 8.47 5.50
C ARG A 107 -1.26 9.66 5.42
N GLU A 108 -1.02 10.59 4.50
CA GLU A 108 -1.90 11.72 4.21
C GLU A 108 -3.27 11.27 3.70
N ALA A 109 -3.32 10.18 2.94
CA ALA A 109 -4.58 9.53 2.52
C ALA A 109 -5.32 8.81 3.67
N GLY A 110 -4.80 8.83 4.91
CA GLY A 110 -5.50 8.30 6.08
C GLY A 110 -5.34 6.80 6.32
N ILE A 111 -4.39 6.15 5.63
CA ILE A 111 -4.14 4.70 5.80
C ILE A 111 -3.20 4.46 6.98
N LYS A 112 -3.58 3.52 7.85
CA LYS A 112 -2.76 3.12 8.99
C LYS A 112 -1.62 2.21 8.54
N LEU A 113 -0.38 2.61 8.81
CA LEU A 113 0.81 1.85 8.46
C LEU A 113 1.24 0.96 9.65
N LEU A 114 1.47 -0.33 9.40
CA LEU A 114 1.78 -1.38 10.41
C LEU A 114 3.17 -1.99 10.28
#